data_AF-A0A061A5A4-F1
#
_entry.id   AF-A0A061A5A4-F1
#
_cell.length_a   1.000
_cell.length_b   1.000
_cell.length_c   1.000
_cell.angle_alpha   90.00
_cell.angle_beta   90.00
_cell.angle_gamma   90.00
#
_symmetry.space_group_name_H-M   'P 1'
#
loop_
_entity.id
_entity.type
_entity.pdbx_description
1 polymer ?
#
loop_
_entity_poly.entity_id
_entity_poly.type
_entity_poly.pdbx_seq_one_letter_code
_entity_poly.pdbx_strand_id
1 'polypeptide(L)'
;SLQVTIKFVLYLLFVIPSSHGTQLYLEVPSSCLPIVYSPVYNITFMGLEKLHPFDSGKWGKVIHFLKEEKLISDGSIVEAREATEEDLLVVHTKRYLNRLKVG
;
A
#
# COMPACT_ATOMS: atom_id res chain seq x y z
N SER A 1 8.54 -3.80 10.65
CA SER A 1 7.78 -4.25 11.85
C SER A 1 6.34 -3.83 11.69
N LEU A 2 5.38 -4.76 11.77
CA LEU A 2 3.94 -4.56 11.54
C LEU A 2 3.35 -3.40 12.36
N GLN A 3 3.93 -3.11 13.53
CA GLN A 3 3.61 -1.97 14.39
C GLN A 3 3.88 -0.60 13.74
N VAL A 4 4.88 -0.51 12.85
CA VAL A 4 5.22 0.73 12.12
C VAL A 4 4.19 1.01 11.03
N THR A 5 3.74 -0.04 10.34
CA THR A 5 2.72 0.06 9.28
C THR A 5 1.35 0.45 9.85
N ILE A 6 0.95 -0.13 10.99
CA ILE A 6 -0.34 0.21 11.64
C ILE A 6 -0.35 1.65 12.16
N LYS A 7 0.77 2.14 12.73
CA LYS A 7 0.89 3.55 13.13
C LYS A 7 0.81 4.52 11.96
N PHE A 8 1.37 4.16 10.80
CA PHE A 8 1.32 5.00 9.59
C PHE A 8 -0.11 5.13 9.04
N VAL A 9 -0.85 4.02 8.98
CA VAL A 9 -2.26 4.00 8.50
C VAL A 9 -3.18 4.80 9.44
N LEU A 10 -3.02 4.67 10.75
CA LEU A 10 -3.80 5.46 11.72
C LEU A 10 -3.42 6.94 11.69
N TYR A 11 -2.15 7.29 11.45
CA TYR A 11 -1.74 8.69 11.33
C TYR A 11 -2.27 9.34 10.04
N LEU A 12 -2.30 8.63 8.91
CA LEU A 12 -2.92 9.13 7.67
C LEU A 12 -4.43 9.34 7.80
N LEU A 13 -5.13 8.50 8.56
CA LEU A 13 -6.59 8.62 8.73
C LEU A 13 -7.01 9.71 9.72
N PHE A 14 -6.14 10.12 10.65
CA PHE A 14 -6.50 11.04 11.75
C PHE A 14 -5.62 12.29 11.89
N VAL A 15 -4.47 12.37 11.21
CA VAL A 15 -3.46 13.42 11.41
C VAL A 15 -2.76 13.82 10.10
N ILE A 16 -3.46 13.80 8.97
CA ILE A 16 -3.00 14.62 7.83
C ILE A 16 -3.50 16.04 8.10
N PRO A 17 -2.61 17.02 8.28
CA PRO A 17 -3.04 18.41 8.37
C PRO A 17 -3.81 18.74 7.10
N SER A 18 -4.98 19.37 7.24
CA SER A 18 -5.89 19.74 6.14
C SER A 18 -5.22 20.57 5.03
N SER A 19 -4.01 21.09 5.28
CA SER A 19 -3.19 21.87 4.35
C SER A 19 -2.24 21.05 3.46
N HIS A 20 -2.03 19.76 3.74
CA HIS A 20 -1.17 18.92 2.90
C HIS A 20 -1.94 18.45 1.66
N GLY A 21 -1.58 18.97 0.50
CA GLY A 21 -2.14 18.55 -0.78
C GLY A 21 -1.62 17.17 -1.14
N THR A 22 -2.46 16.13 -1.00
CA THR A 22 -2.13 14.75 -1.36
C THR A 22 -3.02 14.26 -2.51
N GLN A 23 -2.46 13.38 -3.36
CA GLN A 23 -3.19 12.73 -4.45
C GLN A 23 -3.50 11.24 -4.15
N LEU A 24 -3.31 10.82 -2.89
CA LEU A 24 -3.56 9.45 -2.44
C LEU A 24 -5.06 9.11 -2.33
N TYR A 25 -5.90 10.13 -2.10
CA TYR A 25 -7.35 9.97 -2.04
C TYR A 25 -7.95 10.23 -3.42
N LEU A 26 -8.72 9.27 -3.90
CA LEU A 26 -9.39 9.34 -5.20
C LEU A 26 -10.89 9.40 -5.02
N GLU A 27 -11.54 10.05 -5.98
CA GLU A 27 -12.95 9.79 -6.22
C GLU A 27 -13.08 8.35 -6.71
N VAL A 28 -13.62 7.50 -5.84
CA VAL A 28 -13.81 6.08 -6.11
C VAL A 28 -15.21 5.88 -6.68
N PRO A 29 -15.36 5.23 -7.84
CA PRO A 29 -16.68 4.88 -8.37
C PRO A 29 -17.48 4.06 -7.36
N SER A 30 -18.80 4.26 -7.30
CA SER A 30 -19.67 3.52 -6.38
C SER A 30 -19.70 2.01 -6.62
N SER A 31 -19.21 1.55 -7.77
CA SER A 31 -19.03 0.14 -8.11
C SER A 31 -17.82 -0.51 -7.43
N CYS A 32 -16.89 0.28 -6.91
CA CYS A 32 -15.69 -0.23 -6.25
C CYS A 32 -15.96 -0.47 -4.76
N LEU A 33 -15.40 -1.56 -4.25
CA LEU A 33 -15.35 -1.87 -2.83
C LEU A 33 -14.20 -1.10 -2.18
N PRO A 34 -14.23 -0.89 -0.85
CA PRO A 34 -13.14 -0.23 -0.10
C PRO A 34 -11.95 -1.17 0.09
N ILE A 35 -11.46 -1.76 -1.01
CA ILE A 35 -10.30 -2.64 -1.06
C ILE A 35 -9.29 -1.96 -1.96
N VAL A 36 -8.14 -1.59 -1.41
CA VAL A 36 -7.05 -0.94 -2.14
C VAL A 36 -5.94 -1.96 -2.35
N TYR A 37 -5.51 -2.12 -3.60
CA TYR A 37 -4.45 -3.07 -3.95
C TYR A 37 -3.68 -2.59 -5.17
N SER A 38 -2.43 -3.02 -5.28
CA SER A 38 -1.68 -2.94 -6.53
C SER A 38 -0.84 -4.19 -6.72
N PRO A 39 -0.70 -4.72 -7.95
CA PRO A 39 0.15 -5.89 -8.22
C PRO A 39 1.61 -5.71 -7.79
N VAL A 40 2.12 -4.46 -7.76
CA VAL A 40 3.50 -4.14 -7.38
C VAL A 40 3.82 -4.46 -5.92
N TYR A 41 2.81 -4.72 -5.09
CA TYR A 41 3.01 -5.18 -3.71
C TYR A 41 3.60 -6.59 -3.64
N ASN A 42 3.49 -7.38 -4.72
CA ASN A 42 4.08 -8.71 -4.80
C ASN A 42 5.54 -8.60 -5.24
N ILE A 43 6.43 -8.41 -4.28
CA ILE A 43 7.86 -8.33 -4.55
C ILE A 43 8.36 -9.73 -4.93
N THR A 44 8.88 -9.88 -6.15
CA THR A 44 9.49 -11.10 -6.67
C THR A 44 11.00 -10.93 -6.80
N PHE A 45 11.76 -11.96 -6.45
CA PHE A 45 13.22 -11.95 -6.54
C PHE A 45 13.75 -13.32 -7.01
N MET A 46 13.36 -13.71 -8.24
CA MET A 46 13.78 -14.96 -8.89
C MET A 46 13.60 -16.22 -8.01
N GLY A 47 12.61 -16.23 -7.11
CA GLY A 47 12.32 -17.34 -6.20
C GLY A 47 13.00 -17.24 -4.84
N LEU A 48 13.97 -16.35 -4.64
CA LEU A 48 14.62 -16.13 -3.34
C LEU A 48 13.67 -15.49 -2.33
N GLU A 49 12.63 -14.79 -2.79
CA GLU A 49 11.59 -14.24 -1.93
C GLU A 49 10.88 -15.32 -1.09
N LYS A 50 10.90 -16.58 -1.56
CA LYS A 50 10.33 -17.74 -0.83
C LYS A 50 11.14 -18.15 0.40
N LEU A 51 12.40 -17.74 0.48
CA LEU A 51 13.27 -17.99 1.64
C LEU A 51 13.13 -16.90 2.71
N HIS A 52 12.47 -15.79 2.38
CA HIS A 52 12.27 -14.69 3.31
C HIS A 52 11.22 -15.08 4.38
N PRO A 53 11.45 -14.78 5.68
CA PRO A 53 10.52 -15.13 6.76
C PRO A 53 9.17 -14.41 6.66
N PHE A 54 9.06 -13.40 5.80
CA PHE A 54 7.81 -12.77 5.42
C PHE A 54 7.49 -13.07 3.95
N ASP A 55 6.30 -13.64 3.73
CA ASP A 55 5.76 -13.91 2.39
C ASP A 55 5.46 -12.60 1.65
N SER A 56 6.34 -12.22 0.73
CA SER A 56 6.21 -11.02 -0.10
C SER A 56 5.08 -11.11 -1.12
N GLY A 57 4.58 -12.32 -1.44
CA GLY A 57 3.45 -12.55 -2.33
C GLY A 57 2.12 -12.77 -1.61
N LYS A 58 2.07 -12.55 -0.29
CA LYS A 58 0.89 -12.83 0.54
C LYS A 58 -0.37 -12.14 0.03
N TRP A 59 -0.27 -10.84 -0.27
CA TRP A 59 -1.43 -10.04 -0.65
C TRP A 59 -1.96 -10.40 -2.04
N GLY A 60 -1.09 -10.73 -2.98
CA GLY A 60 -1.51 -11.27 -4.28
C GLY A 60 -2.28 -12.57 -4.14
N LYS A 61 -1.88 -13.46 -3.22
CA LYS A 61 -2.64 -14.69 -2.92
C LYS A 61 -4.02 -14.36 -2.35
N VAL A 62 -4.13 -13.41 -1.42
CA VAL A 62 -5.42 -12.97 -0.86
C VAL A 62 -6.35 -12.44 -1.96
N ILE A 63 -5.86 -11.54 -2.81
CA ILE A 63 -6.64 -11.00 -3.93
C ILE A 63 -7.07 -12.11 -4.90
N HIS A 64 -6.17 -13.05 -5.20
CA HIS A 64 -6.48 -14.19 -6.05
C HIS A 64 -7.61 -15.04 -5.45
N PHE A 65 -7.53 -15.42 -4.17
CA PHE A 65 -8.59 -16.20 -3.52
C PHE A 65 -9.95 -15.48 -3.53
N LEU A 66 -9.97 -14.17 -3.25
CA LEU A 66 -11.21 -13.40 -3.27
C LEU A 66 -11.85 -13.33 -4.67
N LYS A 67 -11.03 -13.31 -5.72
CA LYS A 67 -11.51 -13.36 -7.12
C LYS A 67 -12.03 -14.74 -7.51
N GLU A 68 -11.33 -15.81 -7.13
CA GLU A 68 -11.75 -17.19 -7.39
C GLU A 68 -13.12 -17.49 -6.76
N GLU A 69 -13.33 -17.01 -5.52
CA GLU A 69 -14.61 -17.11 -4.82
C GLU A 69 -15.67 -16.10 -5.30
N LYS A 70 -15.38 -15.32 -6.35
CA LYS A 70 -16.27 -14.31 -6.95
C LYS A 70 -16.76 -13.24 -5.96
N LEU A 71 -16.01 -12.99 -4.89
CA LEU A 71 -16.31 -11.95 -3.91
C LEU A 71 -15.91 -10.56 -4.42
N ILE A 72 -14.88 -10.51 -5.28
CA ILE A 72 -14.39 -9.29 -5.92
C ILE A 72 -14.05 -9.56 -7.39
N SER A 73 -13.95 -8.49 -8.17
CA SER A 73 -13.45 -8.48 -9.56
C SER A 73 -12.43 -7.35 -9.73
N ASP A 74 -11.71 -7.32 -10.85
CA ASP A 74 -10.77 -6.22 -11.14
C ASP A 74 -11.45 -4.84 -11.14
N GLY A 75 -12.69 -4.74 -11.61
CA GLY A 75 -13.45 -3.49 -11.61
C GLY A 75 -14.02 -3.09 -10.24
N SER A 76 -13.96 -3.98 -9.25
CA SER A 76 -14.49 -3.71 -7.90
C SER A 76 -13.40 -3.37 -6.89
N ILE A 77 -12.14 -3.23 -7.32
CA ILE A 77 -10.99 -2.90 -6.46
C ILE A 77 -10.52 -1.49 -6.81
N VAL A 78 -10.02 -0.77 -5.80
CA VAL A 78 -9.37 0.53 -5.99
C VAL A 78 -7.88 0.30 -6.21
N GLU A 79 -7.35 0.74 -7.35
CA GLU A 79 -5.91 0.66 -7.61
C GLU A 79 -5.16 1.66 -6.70
N ALA A 80 -4.11 1.17 -6.03
CA ALA A 80 -3.30 2.00 -5.15
C ALA A 80 -2.44 3.00 -5.92
N ARG A 81 -2.24 4.20 -5.36
CA ARG A 81 -1.26 5.18 -5.85
C ARG A 81 -0.03 5.21 -4.96
N GLU A 82 1.13 5.42 -5.58
CA GLU A 82 2.37 5.63 -4.85
C GLU A 82 2.34 7.00 -4.15
N ALA A 83 2.75 7.02 -2.88
CA ALA A 83 2.87 8.24 -2.10
C ALA A 83 4.07 9.06 -2.58
N THR A 84 3.92 10.38 -2.68
CA THR A 84 5.04 11.25 -3.05
C THR A 84 6.02 11.42 -1.87
N GLU A 85 7.20 11.97 -2.13
CA GLU A 85 8.13 12.29 -1.04
C GLU A 85 7.51 13.27 -0.05
N GLU A 86 6.72 14.24 -0.53
CA GLU A 86 5.99 15.19 0.31
C GLU A 86 4.96 14.48 1.20
N ASP A 87 4.22 13.49 0.66
CA ASP A 87 3.31 12.66 1.46
C ASP A 87 4.05 11.90 2.56
N LEU A 88 5.22 11.33 2.24
CA LEU A 88 6.03 10.58 3.20
C LEU A 88 6.65 11.48 4.28
N LEU A 89 7.01 12.73 3.93
CA LEU A 89 7.63 13.70 4.84
C LEU A 89 6.67 14.18 5.95
N VAL A 90 5.36 13.96 5.82
CA VAL A 90 4.37 14.23 6.89
C VAL A 90 4.71 13.48 8.18
N VAL A 91 5.31 12.28 8.07
CA VAL A 91 5.62 11.43 9.23
C VAL A 91 7.07 10.93 9.28
N HIS A 92 7.82 11.10 8.19
CA HIS A 92 9.21 10.67 8.11
C HIS A 92 10.17 11.84 7.93
N THR A 93 11.34 11.74 8.54
CA THR A 93 12.40 12.73 8.31
C THR A 93 13.04 12.52 6.93
N LYS A 94 13.46 13.61 6.28
CA LYS A 94 14.23 13.55 5.02
C LYS A 94 15.48 12.66 5.13
N ARG A 95 16.16 12.72 6.28
CA ARG A 95 17.32 11.85 6.58
C ARG A 95 16.97 10.36 6.52
N TYR A 96 15.82 9.97 7.05
CA TYR A 96 15.37 8.58 7.01
C TYR A 96 15.05 8.13 5.57
N LEU A 97 14.30 8.93 4.82
CA LEU A 97 13.94 8.63 3.43
C LEU A 97 15.19 8.51 2.54
N ASN A 98 16.16 9.41 2.70
CA ASN A 98 17.43 9.33 1.95
C ASN A 98 18.20 8.04 2.22
N ARG A 99 18.13 7.46 3.43
CA ARG A 99 18.80 6.18 3.71
C ARG A 99 18.11 4.98 3.06
N LEU A 100 16.80 5.05 2.83
CA LEU A 100 16.07 3.96 2.18
C LEU A 100 16.36 3.89 0.67
N LYS A 101 16.64 5.02 0.03
CA LYS A 101 16.90 5.09 -1.42
C LYS A 101 18.29 4.56 -1.84
N VAL A 102 19.19 4.35 -0.88
CA VAL A 102 20.60 4.00 -1.13
C VAL A 102 20.88 2.51 -0.90
N GLY A 103 19.89 1.74 -0.43
CA GLY A 103 19.96 0.28 -0.29
C GLY A 103 19.30 -0.43 -1.45
#